data_AF-A0A7K2XGD3-F1
#
_entry.id   AF-A0A7K2XGD3-F1
#
_cell.length_a   1.000
_cell.length_b   1.000
_cell.length_c   1.000
_cell.angle_alpha   90.00
_cell.angle_beta   90.00
_cell.angle_gamma   90.00
#
_symmetry.space_group_name_H-M   'P 1'
#
loop_
_entity.id
_entity.type
_entity.pdbx_description
1 polymer ?
#
loop_
_entity_poly.entity_id
_entity_poly.type
_entity_poly.pdbx_seq_one_letter_code
_entity_poly.pdbx_strand_id
1 'polypeptide(L)'
;MTDEATDGATRRETVPGDGATRRETVPTDGATRRETVPTDAGDARVTWYEPDAGTEPRTVLALGHGAGGGIEARDLRALAGALPARGVTVALVEQPWRVAG
;
A
#
# COMPACT_ATOMS: atom_id res chain seq x y z
N MET A 1 7.80 -34.99 -6.58
CA MET A 1 6.66 -34.66 -7.47
C MET A 1 6.59 -33.14 -7.44
N THR A 2 6.65 -32.54 -8.62
CA THR A 2 7.28 -31.26 -8.97
C THR A 2 6.94 -30.04 -8.11
N ASP A 3 8.00 -29.26 -7.86
CA ASP A 3 8.10 -27.83 -7.53
C ASP A 3 7.06 -26.98 -8.29
N GLU A 4 6.34 -26.09 -7.59
CA GLU A 4 5.62 -24.98 -8.23
C GLU A 4 6.20 -23.66 -7.72
N ALA A 5 7.16 -23.16 -8.50
CA ALA A 5 7.72 -21.83 -8.37
C ALA A 5 6.63 -20.77 -8.57
N THR A 6 6.33 -19.98 -7.55
CA THR A 6 5.57 -18.73 -7.73
C THR A 6 6.54 -17.67 -8.26
N ASP A 7 6.51 -17.45 -9.57
CA ASP A 7 7.28 -16.42 -10.26
C ASP A 7 6.76 -15.02 -9.90
N GLY A 8 7.31 -14.44 -8.84
CA GLY A 8 7.08 -13.06 -8.45
C GLY A 8 7.86 -12.10 -9.35
N ALA A 9 7.38 -11.86 -10.57
CA ALA A 9 8.04 -10.96 -11.51
C ALA A 9 7.99 -9.48 -11.04
N THR A 10 9.16 -8.91 -10.74
CA THR A 10 9.38 -7.49 -10.37
C THR A 10 10.08 -6.74 -11.51
N ARG A 11 9.63 -5.52 -11.88
CA ARG A 11 10.33 -4.64 -12.84
C ARG A 11 10.30 -3.15 -12.43
N ARG A 12 11.43 -2.44 -12.57
CA ARG A 12 11.79 -1.12 -11.98
C ARG A 12 12.09 0.02 -13.01
N GLU A 13 12.12 1.27 -12.48
CA GLU A 13 12.78 2.56 -12.89
C GLU A 13 12.22 3.38 -14.08
N THR A 14 12.37 4.73 -14.24
CA THR A 14 12.55 5.97 -13.39
C THR A 14 12.08 7.14 -14.29
N VAL A 15 11.35 8.15 -13.79
CA VAL A 15 11.03 9.37 -14.59
C VAL A 15 11.19 10.63 -13.73
N PRO A 16 11.98 11.64 -14.16
CA PRO A 16 11.99 12.97 -13.57
C PRO A 16 10.70 13.71 -13.94
N GLY A 17 9.98 14.22 -12.93
CA GLY A 17 8.96 15.27 -13.00
C GLY A 17 7.92 15.17 -14.13
N ASP A 18 6.77 14.52 -13.86
CA ASP A 18 5.49 14.72 -14.58
C ASP A 18 4.28 14.00 -13.91
N GLY A 19 4.33 13.74 -12.59
CA GLY A 19 3.22 13.08 -11.88
C GLY A 19 3.14 11.55 -12.04
N ALA A 20 4.23 10.91 -12.44
CA ALA A 20 4.29 9.46 -12.57
C ALA A 20 4.27 8.76 -11.19
N THR A 21 3.22 7.99 -10.92
CA THR A 21 3.12 7.11 -9.74
C THR A 21 4.05 5.90 -9.88
N ARG A 22 4.96 5.68 -8.92
CA ARG A 22 5.87 4.53 -8.92
C ARG A 22 5.29 3.39 -8.09
N ARG A 23 5.05 2.23 -8.71
CA ARG A 23 4.61 1.00 -8.03
C ARG A 23 5.83 0.17 -7.61
N GLU A 24 5.83 -0.31 -6.38
CA GLU A 24 6.89 -1.15 -5.79
C GLU A 24 6.27 -2.40 -5.12
N THR A 25 6.93 -3.55 -5.30
CA THR A 25 6.41 -4.91 -5.03
C THR A 25 6.34 -5.29 -3.53
N VAL A 26 5.52 -6.32 -3.29
CA VAL A 26 4.79 -6.79 -2.09
C VAL A 26 5.60 -6.90 -0.78
N PRO A 27 5.05 -6.42 0.35
CA PRO A 27 5.63 -6.62 1.68
C PRO A 27 5.13 -7.89 2.38
N THR A 28 5.90 -8.40 3.34
CA THR A 28 5.67 -9.65 4.09
C THR A 28 4.50 -9.57 5.09
N ASP A 29 3.74 -8.48 5.07
CA ASP A 29 2.85 -8.04 6.15
C ASP A 29 1.36 -8.03 5.74
N GLY A 30 1.04 -8.63 4.59
CA GLY A 30 -0.32 -8.73 4.04
C GLY A 30 -0.71 -7.62 3.06
N ALA A 31 0.14 -6.61 2.86
CA ALA A 31 -0.10 -5.61 1.82
C ALA A 31 0.14 -6.19 0.42
N THR A 32 -0.65 -5.75 -0.57
CA THR A 32 -0.59 -6.24 -1.95
C THR A 32 0.37 -5.41 -2.81
N ARG A 33 0.50 -4.09 -2.55
CA ARG A 33 1.47 -3.23 -3.25
C ARG A 33 1.83 -1.99 -2.45
N ARG A 34 2.98 -1.39 -2.76
CA ARG A 34 3.33 -0.03 -2.33
C ARG A 34 3.41 0.90 -3.53
N GLU A 35 3.00 2.15 -3.33
CA GLU A 35 2.93 3.14 -4.40
C GLU A 35 3.41 4.50 -3.89
N THR A 36 4.40 5.07 -4.57
CA THR A 36 4.84 6.45 -4.32
C THR A 36 4.00 7.41 -5.16
N VAL A 37 3.46 8.43 -4.50
CA VAL A 37 2.60 9.45 -5.10
C VAL A 37 3.25 10.83 -4.88
N PRO A 38 3.63 11.54 -5.96
CA PRO A 38 4.16 12.90 -5.83
C PRO A 38 3.11 13.85 -5.28
N THR A 39 3.49 14.74 -4.37
CA THR A 39 2.65 15.84 -3.91
C THR A 39 3.47 17.13 -3.85
N ASP A 40 2.80 18.29 -3.78
CA ASP A 40 3.48 19.58 -3.63
C ASP A 40 4.34 19.67 -2.35
N ALA A 41 4.01 18.85 -1.33
CA ALA A 41 4.74 18.78 -0.07
C ALA A 41 5.85 17.71 -0.06
N GLY A 42 6.13 17.07 -1.21
CA GLY A 42 7.06 15.95 -1.36
C GLY A 42 6.34 14.62 -1.62
N ASP A 43 7.10 13.53 -1.68
CA ASP A 43 6.56 12.21 -2.02
C ASP A 43 5.77 11.59 -0.86
N ALA A 44 4.51 11.27 -1.09
CA ALA A 44 3.73 10.42 -0.20
C ALA A 44 3.92 8.94 -0.57
N ARG A 45 3.71 8.03 0.38
CA ARG A 45 3.71 6.58 0.11
C ARG A 45 2.39 5.95 0.55
N VAL A 46 1.79 5.18 -0.35
CA VAL A 46 0.57 4.43 -0.11
C VAL A 46 0.91 2.94 -0.05
N THR A 47 0.51 2.29 1.03
CA THR A 47 0.55 0.83 1.17
C THR A 47 -0.87 0.29 1.02
N TRP A 48 -1.09 -0.53 0.00
CA TRP A 48 -2.40 -1.04 -0.37
C TRP A 48 -2.62 -2.47 0.13
N TYR A 49 -3.81 -2.73 0.63
CA TYR A 49 -4.34 -4.05 0.98
C TYR A 49 -5.60 -4.28 0.15
N GLU A 50 -5.50 -5.16 -0.84
CA GLU A 50 -6.60 -5.48 -1.74
C GLU A 50 -7.55 -6.51 -1.12
N PRO A 51 -8.84 -6.55 -1.52
CA PRO A 51 -9.79 -7.55 -1.04
C PRO A 51 -9.29 -8.97 -1.24
N ASP A 52 -9.63 -9.86 -0.29
CA ASP A 52 -9.24 -11.26 -0.36
C ASP A 52 -9.78 -11.93 -1.62
N ALA A 53 -9.04 -12.89 -2.17
CA ALA A 53 -9.44 -13.63 -3.35
C ALA A 53 -10.86 -14.21 -3.20
N GLY A 54 -11.72 -14.00 -4.19
CA GLY A 54 -13.13 -14.41 -4.15
C GLY A 54 -14.06 -13.44 -3.43
N THR A 55 -13.56 -12.33 -2.89
CA THR A 55 -14.38 -11.26 -2.31
C THR A 55 -14.62 -10.16 -3.34
N GLU A 56 -15.88 -9.78 -3.53
CA GLU A 56 -16.26 -8.69 -4.44
C GLU A 56 -15.75 -7.33 -3.90
N PRO A 57 -14.95 -6.56 -4.66
CA PRO A 57 -14.52 -5.23 -4.26
C PRO A 57 -15.69 -4.23 -4.24
N ARG A 58 -15.87 -3.54 -3.13
CA ARG A 58 -17.00 -2.62 -2.90
C ARG A 58 -16.59 -1.17 -2.67
N THR A 59 -15.49 -0.95 -1.96
CA THR A 59 -15.10 0.38 -1.50
C THR A 59 -13.59 0.46 -1.27
N VAL A 60 -13.03 1.65 -1.46
CA VAL A 60 -11.66 1.99 -1.07
C VAL A 60 -11.72 2.88 0.17
N LEU A 61 -10.96 2.50 1.21
CA LEU A 61 -10.79 3.27 2.43
C LEU A 61 -9.33 3.74 2.55
N ALA A 62 -9.11 5.04 2.35
CA ALA A 62 -7.80 5.66 2.55
C ALA A 62 -7.68 6.23 3.97
N LEU A 63 -6.60 5.88 4.66
CA LEU A 63 -6.34 6.28 6.04
C LEU A 63 -4.92 6.80 6.19
N GLY A 64 -4.78 7.97 6.80
CA GLY A 64 -3.52 8.47 7.32
C GLY A 64 -3.42 8.25 8.83
N HIS A 65 -2.24 8.47 9.40
CA HIS A 65 -2.04 8.46 10.85
C HIS A 65 -2.32 9.85 11.45
N GLY A 66 -2.72 9.88 12.73
CA GLY A 66 -2.81 11.12 13.51
C GLY A 66 -1.44 11.70 13.88
N ALA A 67 -1.44 12.83 14.60
CA ALA A 67 -0.22 13.47 15.09
C ALA A 67 0.57 12.52 16.01
N GLY A 68 1.80 12.16 15.61
CA GLY A 68 2.73 11.33 16.39
C GLY A 68 2.78 9.84 16.00
N GLY A 69 1.77 9.29 15.32
CA GLY A 69 1.75 7.89 14.87
C GLY A 69 2.40 7.66 13.50
N GLY A 70 2.57 6.41 13.11
CA GLY A 70 2.85 5.99 11.73
C GLY A 70 1.71 5.09 11.23
N ILE A 71 1.79 4.63 9.98
CA ILE A 71 0.80 3.65 9.45
C ILE A 71 0.83 2.31 10.20
N GLU A 72 1.88 2.07 10.99
CA GLU A 72 2.02 0.91 11.88
C GLU A 72 1.21 1.05 13.19
N ALA A 73 0.41 2.11 13.35
CA ALA A 73 -0.51 2.24 14.46
C ALA A 73 -1.46 1.02 14.54
N ARG A 74 -1.68 0.53 15.76
CA ARG A 74 -2.38 -0.75 16.02
C ARG A 74 -3.76 -0.82 15.37
N ASP A 75 -4.51 0.27 15.42
CA ASP A 75 -5.83 0.40 14.82
C ASP A 75 -5.77 0.35 13.29
N LEU A 76 -4.84 1.06 12.67
CA LEU A 76 -4.63 1.03 11.22
C LEU A 76 -4.23 -0.36 10.73
N ARG A 77 -3.34 -1.05 11.45
CA ARG A 77 -2.98 -2.45 11.16
C ARG A 77 -4.17 -3.39 11.33
N ALA A 78 -4.99 -3.20 12.36
CA ALA A 78 -6.20 -4.01 12.56
C ALA A 78 -7.22 -3.80 11.44
N LEU A 79 -7.42 -2.57 10.97
CA LEU A 79 -8.30 -2.27 9.84
C LEU A 79 -7.76 -2.88 8.54
N ALA A 80 -6.46 -2.70 8.26
CA ALA A 80 -5.82 -3.27 7.08
C ALA A 80 -5.87 -4.80 7.04
N GLY A 81 -5.78 -5.47 8.19
CA GLY A 81 -5.86 -6.93 8.27
C GLY A 81 -7.28 -7.50 8.23
N ALA A 82 -8.32 -6.74 8.57
CA ALA A 82 -9.68 -7.27 8.74
C ALA A 82 -10.68 -6.87 7.64
N LEU A 83 -10.48 -5.71 7.01
CA LEU A 83 -11.41 -5.17 6.03
C LEU A 83 -11.34 -5.78 4.62
N PRO A 84 -10.19 -6.28 4.12
CA PRO A 84 -10.11 -6.98 2.84
C PRO A 84 -11.10 -8.15 2.68
N ALA A 85 -11.27 -8.96 3.73
CA ALA A 85 -12.26 -10.05 3.78
C ALA A 85 -13.73 -9.60 3.63
N ARG A 86 -13.98 -8.29 3.67
CA ARG A 86 -15.32 -7.67 3.54
C ARG A 86 -15.46 -6.88 2.24
N GLY A 87 -14.52 -7.01 1.31
CA GLY A 87 -14.57 -6.33 0.02
C GLY A 87 -14.07 -4.89 0.06
N VAL A 88 -13.35 -4.50 1.11
CA VAL A 88 -12.83 -3.14 1.27
C VAL A 88 -11.33 -3.13 0.98
N THR A 89 -10.92 -2.40 -0.05
CA THR A 89 -9.51 -2.08 -0.28
C THR A 89 -9.06 -1.06 0.76
N VAL A 90 -7.99 -1.33 1.49
CA VAL A 90 -7.41 -0.37 2.46
C VAL A 90 -6.15 0.25 1.88
N ALA A 91 -6.07 1.57 1.93
CA ALA A 91 -4.89 2.35 1.52
C ALA A 91 -4.34 3.09 2.74
N LEU A 92 -3.23 2.60 3.30
CA LEU A 92 -2.53 3.29 4.39
C LEU A 92 -1.54 4.30 3.81
N VAL A 93 -1.70 5.57 4.16
CA VAL A 93 -0.96 6.69 3.57
C VAL A 93 0.07 7.24 4.55
N GLU A 94 1.35 7.01 4.23
CA GLU A 94 2.48 7.71 4.85
C GLU A 94 2.61 9.11 4.24
N GLN A 95 2.63 10.11 5.10
CA GLN A 95 2.70 11.52 4.71
C GLN A 95 4.10 11.91 4.24
N PRO A 96 4.26 12.95 3.39
CA PRO A 96 5.56 13.31 2.80
C PRO A 96 6.69 13.53 3.81
N TRP A 97 6.40 14.16 4.95
CA TRP A 97 7.40 14.36 6.01
C TRP A 97 7.83 13.07 6.70
N ARG A 98 7.03 11.98 6.66
CA ARG A 98 7.44 10.65 7.14
C ARG A 98 8.30 9.91 6.12
N VAL A 99 8.03 10.14 4.83
CA VAL A 99 8.80 9.53 3.74
C VAL A 99 10.19 10.17 3.63
N ALA A 100 10.28 11.48 3.89
CA ALA A 100 11.53 12.23 3.82
C ALA A 100 12.55 11.91 4.95
N GLY A 101 12.08 11.41 6.09
CA GLY A 101 12.91 11.12 7.28
C GLY A 101 12.75 12.13 8.41
#